data_AF-A0A7S1CNL3-F1
#
_entry.id   AF-A0A7S1CNL3-F1
#
_cell.length_a   1.000
_cell.length_b   1.000
_cell.length_c   1.000
_cell.angle_alpha   90.00
_cell.angle_beta   90.00
_cell.angle_gamma   90.00
#
_symmetry.space_group_name_H-M   'P 1'
#
loop_
_entity.id
_entity.type
_entity.pdbx_description
1 polymer ?
#
loop_
_entity_poly.entity_id
_entity_poly.type
_entity_poly.pdbx_seq_one_letter_code
_entity_poly.pdbx_strand_id
1 'polypeptide(L)'
;PELGLEDQLLSLVVSKERPDLAAIKSDIVVQQNGFKIKIKKLEDEILARLAAAEGDITSDVELITSLENTKRIANDIAEKQVIATKTEKAISVTSEKYRPVAER
;
A
#
# COMPACT_ATOMS: atom_id res chain seq x y z
N PRO A 1 -3.27 20.93 18.66
CA PRO A 1 -3.25 21.64 17.35
C PRO A 1 -1.83 21.86 16.81
N GLU A 2 -0.83 22.02 17.67
CA GLU A 2 0.57 22.33 17.27
C GLU A 2 1.30 21.15 16.62
N LEU A 3 1.11 19.90 17.07
CA LEU A 3 1.71 18.71 16.45
C LEU A 3 1.40 18.58 14.95
N GLY A 4 0.19 18.95 14.52
CA GLY A 4 -0.20 18.84 13.12
C GLY A 4 0.49 19.87 12.22
N LEU A 5 0.81 21.05 12.76
CA LEU A 5 1.49 22.10 12.00
C LEU A 5 2.99 21.83 11.89
N GLU A 6 3.62 21.36 12.97
CA GLU A 6 5.02 20.95 12.96
C GLU A 6 5.27 19.82 11.95
N ASP A 7 4.39 18.82 11.90
CA ASP A 7 4.49 17.73 10.93
C ASP A 7 4.28 18.20 9.48
N GLN A 8 3.42 19.22 9.27
CA GLN A 8 3.26 19.84 7.95
C GLN A 8 4.52 20.62 7.52
N LEU A 9 5.10 21.40 8.43
CA LEU A 9 6.34 22.13 8.18
C LEU A 9 7.50 21.18 7.92
N LEU A 10 7.62 20.11 8.71
CA LEU A 10 8.62 19.07 8.49
C LEU A 10 8.46 18.40 7.13
N SER A 11 7.23 18.08 6.74
CA SER A 11 6.95 17.52 5.41
C SER A 11 7.33 18.49 4.29
N LEU A 12 7.11 19.79 4.47
CA LEU A 12 7.50 20.82 3.50
C LEU A 12 9.03 20.94 3.39
N VAL A 13 9.74 21.02 4.52
CA VAL A 13 11.20 21.10 4.57
C VAL A 13 11.82 19.86 3.93
N VAL A 14 11.36 18.66 4.29
CA VAL A 14 11.85 17.41 3.68
C VAL A 14 11.57 17.36 2.18
N SER A 15 10.42 17.88 1.72
CA SER A 15 10.11 17.92 0.28
C SER A 15 11.03 18.86 -0.50
N LYS A 16 11.56 19.91 0.15
CA LYS A 16 12.52 20.85 -0.45
C LYS A 16 13.95 20.33 -0.39
N GLU A 17 14.37 19.85 0.77
CA GLU A 17 15.73 19.37 1.03
C GLU A 17 15.99 17.98 0.42
N ARG A 18 14.96 17.14 0.35
CA ARG A 18 15.02 15.73 -0.08
C ARG A 18 13.83 15.37 -0.99
N PRO A 19 13.76 15.97 -2.20
CA PRO A 19 12.71 15.66 -3.16
C PRO A 19 12.69 14.17 -3.58
N ASP A 20 13.84 13.48 -3.50
CA ASP A 20 13.97 12.05 -3.70
C ASP A 20 13.12 11.25 -2.70
N LEU A 21 13.18 11.60 -1.40
CA LEU A 21 12.40 10.93 -0.36
C LEU A 21 10.91 11.23 -0.51
N ALA A 22 10.56 12.47 -0.88
CA ALA A 22 9.18 12.85 -1.15
C ALA A 22 8.60 12.08 -2.35
N ALA A 23 9.37 11.90 -3.42
CA ALA A 23 8.96 11.10 -4.57
C ALA A 23 8.75 9.62 -4.21
N ILE A 24 9.68 9.02 -3.46
CA ILE A 24 9.54 7.62 -2.98
C ILE A 24 8.29 7.48 -2.11
N LYS A 25 8.05 8.41 -1.17
CA LYS A 25 6.85 8.39 -0.32
C LYS A 25 5.57 8.49 -1.15
N SER A 26 5.55 9.37 -2.16
CA SER A 26 4.41 9.51 -3.07
C SER A 26 4.15 8.22 -3.86
N ASP A 27 5.20 7.61 -4.40
CA ASP A 27 5.10 6.34 -5.13
C ASP A 27 4.58 5.21 -4.23
N ILE A 28 5.07 5.11 -2.99
CA ILE A 28 4.56 4.14 -2.01
C ILE A 28 3.05 4.32 -1.77
N VAL A 29 2.57 5.55 -1.60
CA VAL A 29 1.14 5.83 -1.40
C VAL A 29 0.32 5.41 -2.63
N VAL A 30 0.79 5.72 -3.83
CA VAL A 30 0.13 5.32 -5.08
C VAL A 30 0.07 3.79 -5.19
N GLN A 31 1.18 3.10 -4.93
CA GLN A 31 1.24 1.64 -4.96
C GLN A 31 0.31 1.01 -3.92
N GLN A 32 0.32 1.49 -2.67
CA GLN A 32 -0.56 0.99 -1.61
C GLN A 32 -2.04 1.15 -1.96
N ASN A 33 -2.42 2.30 -2.53
CA ASN A 33 -3.79 2.53 -3.01
C ASN A 33 -4.15 1.58 -4.17
N GLY A 34 -3.23 1.39 -5.11
CA GLY A 34 -3.40 0.44 -6.21
C GLY A 34 -3.60 -1.00 -5.70
N PHE A 35 -2.85 -1.41 -4.68
CA PHE A 35 -3.01 -2.74 -4.07
C PHE A 35 -4.35 -2.90 -3.36
N LYS A 36 -4.81 -1.89 -2.61
CA LYS A 36 -6.15 -1.92 -1.97
C LYS A 36 -7.26 -2.11 -3.01
N ILE A 37 -7.19 -1.38 -4.12
CA ILE A 37 -8.15 -1.50 -5.22
C ILE A 37 -8.07 -2.90 -5.84
N LYS A 38 -6.85 -3.42 -6.06
CA LYS A 38 -6.66 -4.74 -6.66
C LYS A 38 -7.19 -5.87 -5.77
N ILE A 39 -6.93 -5.83 -4.46
CA ILE A 39 -7.49 -6.79 -3.50
C ILE A 39 -9.01 -6.77 -3.55
N LYS A 40 -9.61 -5.58 -3.44
CA LYS A 40 -11.07 -5.45 -3.49
C LYS A 40 -11.68 -6.05 -4.76
N LYS A 41 -11.07 -5.77 -5.92
CA LYS A 41 -11.52 -6.36 -7.20
C LYS A 41 -11.45 -7.89 -7.22
N LEU A 42 -10.39 -8.46 -6.65
CA LEU A 42 -10.23 -9.92 -6.57
C LEU A 42 -11.25 -10.53 -5.62
N GLU A 43 -11.54 -9.87 -4.48
CA GLU A 43 -12.59 -10.29 -3.55
C GLU A 43 -13.98 -10.24 -4.21
N ASP A 44 -14.29 -9.14 -4.91
CA ASP A 44 -15.55 -8.97 -5.64
C ASP A 44 -15.71 -10.05 -6.73
N GLU A 45 -14.65 -10.36 -7.48
CA GLU A 45 -14.65 -11.42 -8.51
C GLU A 45 -14.89 -12.80 -7.90
N ILE A 46 -14.23 -13.13 -6.79
CA ILE A 46 -14.43 -14.40 -6.09
C ILE A 46 -15.87 -14.51 -5.59
N LEU A 47 -16.41 -13.47 -4.95
CA LEU A 47 -17.77 -13.47 -4.44
C LEU A 47 -18.79 -13.63 -5.57
N ALA A 48 -18.59 -12.97 -6.70
CA ALA A 48 -19.44 -13.11 -7.87
C ALA A 48 -19.42 -14.55 -8.43
N ARG A 49 -18.24 -15.16 -8.55
CA ARG A 49 -18.11 -16.55 -9.02
C ARG A 49 -18.72 -17.55 -8.04
N LEU A 50 -18.51 -17.38 -6.74
CA LEU A 50 -19.12 -18.21 -5.71
C LEU A 50 -20.66 -18.10 -5.72
N ALA A 51 -21.19 -16.90 -5.95
CA ALA A 51 -22.64 -16.67 -6.04
C ALA A 51 -23.25 -17.27 -7.31
N ALA A 52 -22.49 -17.36 -8.40
CA ALA A 52 -22.92 -17.94 -9.67
C ALA A 52 -22.68 -19.45 -9.78
N ALA A 53 -21.93 -20.05 -8.85
CA ALA A 53 -21.60 -21.46 -8.90
C ALA A 53 -22.83 -22.32 -8.57
N GLU A 54 -23.19 -23.20 -9.50
CA GLU A 54 -24.25 -24.20 -9.34
C GLU A 54 -23.62 -25.60 -9.30
N GLY A 55 -24.05 -26.46 -8.37
CA GLY A 55 -23.51 -27.82 -8.22
C GLY A 55 -22.27 -27.88 -7.32
N ASP A 56 -21.39 -28.86 -7.56
CA ASP A 56 -20.19 -29.07 -6.75
C ASP A 56 -19.07 -28.09 -7.15
N ILE A 57 -18.86 -27.08 -6.32
CA ILE A 57 -17.83 -26.04 -6.48
C ILE A 57 -16.41 -26.61 -6.50
N THR A 58 -16.17 -27.80 -5.95
CA THR A 58 -14.84 -28.40 -5.90
C THR A 58 -14.43 -29.06 -7.22
N SER A 59 -15.39 -29.20 -8.14
CA SER A 59 -15.17 -29.67 -9.50
C SER A 59 -15.01 -28.50 -10.50
N ASP A 60 -15.25 -27.25 -10.08
CA ASP A 60 -15.12 -26.06 -10.91
C ASP A 60 -13.64 -25.63 -11.01
N VAL A 61 -12.97 -26.13 -12.05
CA VAL A 61 -11.56 -25.86 -12.34
C VAL A 61 -11.29 -24.38 -12.56
N GLU A 62 -12.24 -23.63 -13.14
CA GLU A 62 -12.06 -22.19 -13.38
C GLU A 62 -12.11 -21.41 -12.06
N LEU A 63 -13.06 -21.75 -11.19
CA LEU A 63 -13.14 -21.19 -9.84
C LEU A 63 -11.87 -21.47 -9.05
N ILE A 64 -11.40 -22.72 -9.03
CA ILE A 64 -10.16 -23.09 -8.33
C ILE A 64 -8.96 -22.31 -8.85
N THR A 65 -8.81 -22.22 -10.18
CA THR A 65 -7.69 -21.50 -10.81
C THR A 65 -7.71 -20.00 -10.46
N SER A 66 -8.90 -19.37 -10.45
CA SER A 66 -9.06 -17.96 -10.08
C SER A 66 -8.73 -17.70 -8.60
N LEU A 67 -9.10 -18.62 -7.71
CA LEU A 67 -8.77 -18.57 -6.28
C LEU A 67 -7.27 -18.69 -6.05
N GLU A 68 -6.60 -19.62 -6.73
CA GLU A 68 -5.14 -19.79 -6.64
C GLU A 68 -4.40 -18.54 -7.14
N ASN A 69 -4.82 -17.98 -8.28
CA ASN A 69 -4.23 -16.75 -8.80
C ASN A 69 -4.45 -15.57 -7.84
N THR A 70 -5.64 -15.46 -7.25
CA THR A 70 -5.93 -14.43 -6.25
C THR A 70 -5.04 -14.57 -5.03
N LYS A 71 -4.89 -15.79 -4.51
CA LYS A 71 -4.01 -16.07 -3.37
C LYS A 71 -2.56 -15.68 -3.67
N ARG A 72 -2.06 -16.01 -4.86
CA ARG A 72 -0.71 -15.61 -5.30
C ARG A 72 -0.55 -14.09 -5.33
N ILE A 73 -1.50 -13.38 -5.94
CA ILE A 73 -1.45 -11.91 -6.01
C ILE A 73 -1.53 -11.29 -4.60
N ALA A 74 -2.36 -11.83 -3.71
CA ALA A 74 -2.48 -11.36 -2.34
C ALA A 74 -1.17 -11.52 -1.57
N ASN A 75 -0.48 -12.66 -1.74
CA ASN A 75 0.83 -12.89 -1.14
C ASN A 75 1.89 -11.91 -1.66
N ASP A 76 1.95 -11.70 -2.99
CA ASP A 76 2.88 -10.73 -3.59
C ASP A 76 2.64 -9.30 -3.05
N ILE A 77 1.37 -8.93 -2.85
CA ILE A 77 1.00 -7.64 -2.26
C ILE A 77 1.44 -7.55 -0.80
N ALA A 78 1.24 -8.62 -0.02
CA ALA A 78 1.65 -8.66 1.38
C ALA A 78 3.17 -8.47 1.53
N GLU A 79 3.97 -9.14 0.69
CA GLU A 79 5.42 -8.95 0.67
C GLU A 79 5.81 -7.51 0.31
N LYS A 80 5.17 -6.93 -0.71
CA LYS A 80 5.41 -5.54 -1.11
C LYS A 80 4.99 -4.54 -0.02
N GLN A 81 3.92 -4.82 0.72
CA GLN A 81 3.52 -4.00 1.87
C GLN A 81 4.57 -4.02 2.98
N VAL A 82 5.17 -5.17 3.28
CA VAL A 82 6.27 -5.26 4.27
C VAL A 82 7.45 -4.38 3.85
N ILE A 83 7.82 -4.41 2.57
CA ILE A 83 8.90 -3.56 2.04
C ILE A 83 8.51 -2.08 2.14
N ALA A 84 7.29 -1.72 1.71
CA ALA A 84 6.79 -0.36 1.77
C ALA A 84 6.82 0.20 3.20
N THR A 85 6.32 -0.55 4.20
CA THR A 85 6.34 -0.13 5.61
C THR A 85 7.75 0.06 6.15
N LYS A 86 8.70 -0.82 5.79
CA LYS A 86 10.11 -0.66 6.16
C LYS A 86 10.70 0.62 5.55
N THR A 87 10.42 0.87 4.28
CA THR A 87 10.88 2.07 3.57
C THR A 87 10.25 3.34 4.16
N GLU A 88 8.95 3.36 4.44
CA GLU A 88 8.28 4.49 5.10
C GLU A 88 8.87 4.80 6.47
N LYS A 89 9.18 3.76 7.26
CA LYS A 89 9.85 3.94 8.55
C LYS A 89 11.25 4.54 8.38
N ALA A 90 12.02 4.06 7.41
CA ALA A 90 13.35 4.61 7.12
C ALA A 90 13.28 6.07 6.65
N ILE A 91 12.29 6.40 5.81
CA ILE A 91 12.00 7.78 5.38
C ILE A 91 11.64 8.63 6.59
N SER A 92 10.72 8.19 7.45
CA SER A 92 10.32 8.91 8.65
C SER A 92 11.50 9.20 9.58
N VAL A 93 12.34 8.20 9.87
CA VAL A 93 13.55 8.40 10.69
C VAL A 93 14.52 9.40 10.04
N THR A 94 14.62 9.40 8.71
CA THR A 94 15.46 10.36 7.99
C THR A 94 14.85 11.76 8.01
N SER A 95 13.53 11.88 7.86
CA SER A 95 12.77 13.12 7.93
C SER A 95 12.95 13.82 9.27
N GLU A 96 12.93 13.08 10.37
CA GLU A 96 13.11 13.63 11.73
C GLU A 96 14.44 14.37 11.91
N LYS A 97 15.48 14.07 11.12
CA LYS A 97 16.75 14.82 11.14
C LYS A 97 16.60 16.27 10.69
N TYR A 98 15.52 16.59 9.98
CA TYR A 98 15.20 17.92 9.51
C TYR A 98 14.23 18.67 10.44
N ARG A 99 13.77 18.04 11.54
CA ARG A 99 12.88 18.68 12.53
C ARG A 99 13.43 20.00 13.09
N PRO A 100 14.74 20.13 13.42
CA PRO A 100 15.31 21.40 13.87
C PRO A 100 15.30 22.51 12.80
N VAL A 101 15.16 22.16 11.52
CA VAL A 101 15.05 23.12 10.41
C VAL A 101 13.59 23.54 10.21
N ALA A 102 12.64 22.68 10.56
CA ALA A 102 11.20 22.95 10.46
C ALA A 102 10.63 23.76 11.64
N GLU A 103 11.31 23.76 12.79
CA GLU A 103 10.96 24.56 13.98
C GLU A 103 11.52 26.00 13.95
N ARG A 104 12.32 26.35 12.93
CA ARG A 104 12.99 27.64 12.79
C ARG A 104 12.19 28.70 12.04
#